data_AF-A0A4P7WD15-F1
#
_entry.id   AF-A0A4P7WD15-F1
#
_cell.length_a   1.000
_cell.length_b   1.000
_cell.length_c   1.000
_cell.angle_alpha   90.00
_cell.angle_beta   90.00
_cell.angle_gamma   90.00
#
_symmetry.space_group_name_H-M   'P 1'
#
loop_
_entity.id
_entity.type
_entity.pdbx_description
1 polymer ?
#
loop_
_entity_poly.entity_id
_entity_poly.type
_entity_poly.pdbx_seq_one_letter_code
_entity_poly.pdbx_strand_id
1 'polypeptide(L)'
;MPEITLPKASQQILSTHHEFSPPPEAKAHPLSILIQSVILLGSWSLAFPFIQLALKDGMHPGELASLRYTLAAVFLIPFLFLKSKKLPFAGTLPQKKDWWRFAVCGLLGFALYNLLLNIGETSMTPSASCLINCTAPIFAAFLGIIFCKDHLTLWGWIGASVALGGVAIVAMSNGAVSASNLQGPLVLLLSCFLTAIFTLLQHPLIQRYGPMCSLAWIVLFGTLCLSIWLPSGIVELYHVPPKTFLNVLGLAIFPSVLGYACWSSLVGKLGAANACILLYGEPPLTIISSIFLTGDQLTLGIVIGGTIVLTGMFVARLRPVRNAPILRRKRTKKKKHFRPFHNHKNCHSPDCKRAHPPKRKQPSRPPSGTP
;
A
#
# COMPACT_ATOMS: atom_id res chain seq x y z
N MET A 1 0.13 36.25 -16.92
CA MET A 1 -0.80 35.30 -16.28
C MET A 1 -0.37 35.11 -14.84
N PRO A 2 -1.25 35.35 -13.85
CA PRO A 2 -0.86 35.34 -12.44
C PRO A 2 -0.50 33.91 -12.01
N GLU A 3 0.61 33.82 -11.27
CA GLU A 3 1.20 32.60 -10.74
C GLU A 3 0.27 32.02 -9.66
N ILE A 4 -0.57 31.05 -10.05
CA ILE A 4 -1.44 30.32 -9.12
C ILE A 4 -0.53 29.52 -8.18
N THR A 5 -0.29 30.09 -7.01
CA THR A 5 0.51 29.47 -5.95
C THR A 5 -0.34 28.38 -5.31
N LEU A 6 -0.12 27.12 -5.70
CA LEU A 6 -0.82 25.98 -5.12
C LEU A 6 -0.56 25.90 -3.59
N PRO A 7 -1.58 25.53 -2.78
CA PRO A 7 -1.43 25.39 -1.34
C PRO A 7 -0.29 24.44 -0.97
N LYS A 8 0.42 24.73 0.14
CA LYS A 8 1.57 23.92 0.63
C LYS A 8 1.25 22.42 0.79
N ALA A 9 -0.02 22.06 1.04
CA ALA A 9 -0.47 20.67 1.12
C ALA A 9 -0.29 19.91 -0.21
N SER A 10 -0.55 20.57 -1.35
CA SER A 10 -0.39 20.01 -2.69
C SER A 10 1.09 19.84 -3.05
N GLN A 11 1.95 20.78 -2.62
CA GLN A 11 3.39 20.70 -2.82
C GLN A 11 4.02 19.56 -2.01
N GLN A 12 3.48 19.27 -0.82
CA GLN A 12 3.95 18.18 0.02
C GLN A 12 3.63 16.81 -0.60
N ILE A 13 2.45 16.63 -1.19
CA ILE A 13 2.06 15.43 -1.96
C ILE A 13 2.97 15.25 -3.18
N LEU A 14 3.29 16.32 -3.90
CA LEU A 14 4.16 16.27 -5.08
C LEU A 14 5.64 16.01 -4.74
N SER A 15 6.11 16.48 -3.57
CA SER A 15 7.51 16.26 -3.13
C SER A 15 7.80 14.84 -2.66
N THR A 16 6.76 14.08 -2.29
CA THR A 16 6.88 12.69 -1.81
C THR A 16 6.98 11.64 -2.93
N HIS A 17 6.93 12.06 -4.20
CA HIS A 17 7.25 11.22 -5.37
C HIS A 17 8.76 11.06 -5.62
N HIS A 18 9.61 11.67 -4.80
CA HIS A 18 11.02 11.32 -4.81
C HIS A 18 11.16 9.85 -4.46
N GLU A 19 11.64 9.08 -5.44
CA GLU A 19 12.02 7.67 -5.35
C GLU A 19 12.41 7.30 -3.93
N PHE A 20 11.74 6.26 -3.42
CA PHE A 20 12.23 5.43 -2.34
C PHE A 20 13.68 5.03 -2.68
N SER A 21 14.64 5.82 -2.21
CA SER A 21 15.98 5.33 -1.98
C SER A 21 15.85 4.53 -0.68
N PRO A 22 15.90 3.19 -0.74
CA PRO A 22 15.91 2.40 0.48
C PRO A 22 17.02 2.92 1.38
N PRO A 23 16.82 2.95 2.71
CA PRO A 23 17.94 3.15 3.63
C PRO A 23 19.07 2.17 3.26
N PRO A 24 20.34 2.55 3.45
CA PRO A 24 21.48 1.72 3.06
C PRO A 24 21.27 0.30 3.55
N GLU A 25 21.36 -0.67 2.62
CA GLU A 25 21.09 -2.09 2.83
C GLU A 25 21.63 -2.61 4.18
N ALA A 26 20.78 -2.66 5.20
CA ALA A 26 20.89 -3.74 6.16
C ALA A 26 20.45 -4.98 5.38
N LYS A 27 21.41 -5.71 4.78
CA LYS A 27 21.18 -6.92 3.97
C LYS A 27 20.13 -7.79 4.64
N ALA A 28 18.87 -7.66 4.21
CA ALA A 28 17.80 -8.48 4.74
C ALA A 28 18.10 -9.90 4.26
N HIS A 29 18.22 -10.85 5.19
CA HIS A 29 18.50 -12.24 4.82
C HIS A 29 17.45 -12.71 3.80
N PRO A 30 17.86 -13.35 2.69
CA PRO A 30 16.94 -13.78 1.63
C PRO A 30 15.85 -14.71 2.18
N LEU A 31 16.19 -15.51 3.18
CA LEU A 31 15.24 -16.36 3.90
C LEU A 31 14.12 -15.55 4.59
N SER A 32 14.45 -14.40 5.18
CA SER A 32 13.45 -13.55 5.85
C SER A 32 12.46 -12.94 4.86
N ILE A 33 12.92 -12.63 3.64
CA ILE A 33 12.07 -12.11 2.57
C ILE A 33 11.15 -13.23 2.09
N LEU A 34 11.69 -14.42 1.84
CA LEU A 34 10.92 -15.58 1.41
C LEU A 34 9.81 -15.93 2.42
N ILE A 35 10.14 -16.02 3.71
CA ILE A 35 9.16 -16.33 4.77
C ILE A 35 8.06 -15.26 4.80
N GLN A 36 8.41 -13.97 4.74
CA GLN A 36 7.42 -12.89 4.73
C GLN A 36 6.54 -12.92 3.49
N SER A 37 7.09 -13.25 2.32
CA SER A 37 6.32 -13.39 1.08
C SER A 37 5.34 -14.55 1.16
N VAL A 38 5.75 -15.71 1.71
CA VAL A 38 4.85 -16.86 1.89
C VAL A 38 3.73 -16.53 2.87
N ILE A 39 4.04 -15.89 4.00
CA ILE A 39 3.02 -15.47 4.98
C ILE A 39 2.06 -14.47 4.35
N LEU A 40 2.56 -13.46 3.63
CA LEU A 40 1.75 -12.47 2.93
C LEU A 40 0.78 -13.13 1.95
N LEU A 41 1.31 -13.95 1.03
CA LEU A 41 0.53 -14.56 -0.03
C LEU A 41 -0.48 -15.56 0.52
N GLY A 42 -0.08 -16.43 1.46
CA GLY A 42 -1.00 -17.33 2.12
C GLY A 42 -2.11 -16.59 2.87
N SER A 43 -1.75 -15.53 3.60
CA SER A 43 -2.72 -14.76 4.40
C SER A 43 -3.76 -14.04 3.55
N TRP A 44 -3.36 -13.36 2.48
CA TRP A 44 -4.28 -12.63 1.61
C TRP A 44 -5.07 -13.57 0.69
N SER A 45 -4.46 -14.65 0.21
CA SER A 45 -5.16 -15.62 -0.63
C SER A 45 -6.25 -16.40 0.12
N LEU A 46 -6.00 -16.72 1.40
CA LEU A 46 -7.00 -17.39 2.26
C LEU A 46 -8.12 -16.45 2.72
N ALA A 47 -7.98 -15.13 2.53
CA ALA A 47 -8.99 -14.18 2.98
C ALA A 47 -10.34 -14.39 2.27
N PHE A 48 -10.33 -14.50 0.94
CA PHE A 48 -11.54 -14.69 0.13
C PHE A 48 -12.32 -15.98 0.52
N PRO A 49 -11.72 -17.18 0.57
CA PRO A 49 -12.48 -18.36 0.97
C PRO A 49 -12.99 -18.29 2.41
N PHE A 50 -12.25 -17.67 3.35
CA PHE A 50 -12.73 -17.50 4.72
C PHE A 50 -13.89 -16.51 4.83
N ILE A 51 -13.86 -15.41 4.06
CA ILE A 51 -15.00 -14.48 3.96
C ILE A 51 -16.22 -15.26 3.46
N GLN A 52 -16.07 -15.99 2.34
CA GLN A 52 -17.18 -16.74 1.76
C GLN A 52 -17.74 -17.83 2.66
N LEU A 53 -16.90 -18.55 3.42
CA LEU A 53 -17.38 -19.51 4.40
C LEU A 53 -18.21 -18.84 5.50
N ALA A 54 -17.76 -17.70 6.02
CA ALA A 54 -18.49 -16.98 7.05
C ALA A 54 -19.83 -16.41 6.54
N LEU A 55 -19.84 -15.88 5.32
CA LEU A 55 -21.07 -15.39 4.67
C LEU A 55 -22.07 -16.54 4.41
N LYS A 56 -21.59 -17.70 3.92
CA LYS A 56 -22.44 -18.90 3.70
C LYS A 56 -23.01 -19.48 4.98
N ASP A 57 -22.27 -19.37 6.09
CA ASP A 57 -22.71 -19.83 7.41
C ASP A 57 -23.76 -18.88 8.04
N GLY A 58 -24.07 -17.74 7.41
CA GLY A 58 -25.16 -16.83 7.79
C GLY A 58 -24.73 -15.47 8.33
N MET A 59 -23.44 -15.15 8.33
CA MET A 59 -22.96 -13.83 8.78
C MET A 59 -23.30 -12.75 7.75
N HIS A 60 -23.73 -11.58 8.22
CA HIS A 60 -23.89 -10.43 7.35
C HIS A 60 -22.55 -9.72 7.05
N PRO A 61 -22.42 -9.02 5.90
CA PRO A 61 -21.15 -8.42 5.47
C PRO A 61 -20.55 -7.40 6.43
N GLY A 62 -21.37 -6.54 7.04
CA GLY A 62 -20.92 -5.50 7.96
C GLY A 62 -20.48 -6.06 9.31
N GLU A 63 -21.25 -7.02 9.80
CA GLU A 63 -21.04 -7.79 11.02
C GLU A 63 -19.72 -8.55 10.92
N LEU A 64 -19.49 -9.28 9.83
CA LEU A 64 -18.24 -9.98 9.55
C LEU A 64 -17.04 -9.02 9.54
N ALA A 65 -17.14 -7.88 8.86
CA ALA A 65 -16.07 -6.89 8.83
C ALA A 65 -15.80 -6.31 10.23
N SER A 66 -16.85 -6.00 10.99
CA SER A 66 -16.74 -5.43 12.34
C SER A 66 -16.04 -6.37 13.31
N LEU A 67 -16.41 -7.66 13.33
CA LEU A 67 -15.78 -8.67 14.18
C LEU A 67 -14.32 -8.88 13.80
N ARG A 68 -14.05 -9.05 12.50
CA ARG A 68 -12.70 -9.22 11.94
C ARG A 68 -11.76 -8.10 12.40
N TYR A 69 -12.18 -6.85 12.26
CA TYR A 69 -11.33 -5.71 12.59
C TYR A 69 -11.29 -5.38 14.07
N THR A 70 -12.35 -5.68 14.83
CA THR A 70 -12.32 -5.60 16.29
C THR A 70 -11.29 -6.56 16.86
N LEU A 71 -11.28 -7.82 16.41
CA LEU A 71 -10.25 -8.79 16.79
C LEU A 71 -8.85 -8.35 16.34
N ALA A 72 -8.70 -7.89 15.10
CA ALA A 72 -7.42 -7.39 14.61
C ALA A 72 -6.90 -6.19 15.44
N ALA A 73 -7.78 -5.28 15.83
CA ALA A 73 -7.46 -4.15 16.70
C ALA A 73 -6.98 -4.63 18.07
N VAL A 74 -7.63 -5.64 18.69
CA VAL A 74 -7.18 -6.23 19.95
C VAL A 74 -5.73 -6.74 19.85
N PHE A 75 -5.35 -7.35 18.73
CA PHE A 75 -3.96 -7.80 18.51
C PHE A 75 -2.97 -6.65 18.21
N LEU A 76 -3.43 -5.56 17.59
CA LEU A 76 -2.59 -4.43 17.18
C LEU A 76 -2.45 -3.34 18.25
N ILE A 77 -3.43 -3.15 19.11
CA ILE A 77 -3.43 -2.14 20.18
C ILE A 77 -2.22 -2.28 21.12
N PRO A 78 -1.78 -3.48 21.55
CA PRO A 78 -0.57 -3.62 22.36
C PRO A 78 0.67 -2.97 21.71
N PHE A 79 0.79 -3.02 20.37
CA PHE A 79 1.90 -2.37 19.64
C PHE A 79 1.85 -0.83 19.70
N LEU A 80 0.70 -0.24 20.02
CA LEU A 80 0.57 1.20 20.25
C LEU A 80 1.11 1.61 21.63
N PHE A 81 1.27 0.69 22.58
CA PHE A 81 1.74 0.97 23.93
C PHE A 81 3.16 0.45 24.21
N LEU A 82 3.60 -0.56 23.45
CA LEU A 82 4.94 -1.14 23.56
C LEU A 82 6.01 -0.18 23.03
N LYS A 83 6.75 0.49 23.91
CA LYS A 83 7.99 1.20 23.52
C LYS A 83 9.16 0.21 23.54
N SER A 84 9.72 -0.10 22.37
CA SER A 84 10.86 -1.00 22.26
C SER A 84 11.98 -0.38 21.43
N LYS A 85 13.24 -0.56 21.84
CA LYS A 85 14.42 -0.14 21.06
C LYS A 85 14.46 -0.78 19.66
N LYS A 86 13.81 -1.94 19.48
CA LYS A 86 13.69 -2.64 18.18
C LYS A 86 12.56 -2.09 17.29
N LEU A 87 11.64 -1.30 17.86
CA LEU A 87 10.50 -0.68 17.17
C LEU A 87 10.49 0.82 17.48
N PRO A 88 11.35 1.62 16.82
CA PRO A 88 11.57 3.02 17.18
C PRO A 88 10.33 3.91 17.08
N PHE A 89 9.31 3.47 16.33
CA PHE A 89 8.05 4.20 16.17
C PHE A 89 6.88 3.65 17.00
N ALA A 90 7.03 2.50 17.66
CA ALA A 90 5.97 1.96 18.51
C ALA A 90 5.78 2.86 19.75
N GLY A 91 4.52 3.19 20.09
CA GLY A 91 4.22 4.20 21.10
C GLY A 91 4.20 5.65 20.62
N THR A 92 4.35 5.91 19.32
CA THR A 92 4.30 7.29 18.78
C THR A 92 2.86 7.73 18.60
N LEU A 93 2.45 8.78 19.32
CA LEU A 93 1.16 9.42 19.06
C LEU A 93 1.20 10.23 17.76
N PRO A 94 0.18 10.10 16.89
CA PRO A 94 0.03 10.93 15.72
C PRO A 94 -0.10 12.40 16.07
N GLN A 95 0.55 13.26 15.29
CA GLN A 95 0.33 14.70 15.39
C GLN A 95 -1.11 15.03 15.04
N LYS A 96 -1.75 15.97 15.77
CA LYS A 96 -3.16 16.37 15.58
C LYS A 96 -3.55 16.61 14.10
N LYS A 97 -2.64 17.16 13.29
CA LYS A 97 -2.86 17.42 11.85
C LYS A 97 -2.99 16.18 10.96
N ASP A 98 -2.54 15.02 11.43
CA ASP A 98 -2.57 13.77 10.67
C ASP A 98 -3.74 12.87 11.10
N TRP A 99 -4.46 13.20 12.18
CA TRP A 99 -5.60 12.41 12.68
C TRP A 99 -6.69 12.22 11.61
N TRP A 100 -6.99 13.27 10.84
CA TRP A 100 -7.96 13.15 9.74
C TRP A 100 -7.49 12.18 8.66
N ARG A 101 -6.18 12.10 8.37
CA ARG A 101 -5.64 11.14 7.40
C ARG A 101 -5.76 9.72 7.92
N PHE A 102 -5.49 9.50 9.21
CA PHE A 102 -5.71 8.21 9.85
C PHE A 102 -7.18 7.79 9.81
N ALA A 103 -8.09 8.71 10.12
CA ALA A 103 -9.53 8.47 10.07
C ALA A 103 -10.01 8.15 8.65
N VAL A 104 -9.61 8.93 7.64
CA VAL A 104 -9.97 8.68 6.24
C VAL A 104 -9.35 7.39 5.72
N CYS A 105 -8.10 7.08 6.07
CA CYS A 105 -7.48 5.79 5.72
C CYS A 105 -8.20 4.62 6.37
N GLY A 106 -8.60 4.74 7.64
CA GLY A 106 -9.35 3.70 8.35
C GLY A 106 -10.73 3.49 7.73
N LEU A 107 -11.42 4.58 7.39
CA LEU A 107 -12.70 4.53 6.71
C LEU A 107 -12.60 3.91 5.32
N LEU A 108 -11.73 4.42 4.45
CA LEU A 108 -11.67 3.98 3.05
C LEU A 108 -10.96 2.64 2.87
N GLY A 109 -9.84 2.43 3.57
CA GLY A 109 -8.98 1.27 3.38
C GLY A 109 -9.35 0.04 4.19
N PHE A 110 -10.10 0.22 5.28
CA PHE A 110 -10.45 -0.87 6.18
C PHE A 110 -11.95 -1.02 6.36
N ALA A 111 -12.69 0.03 6.70
CA ALA A 111 -14.13 -0.09 6.91
C ALA A 111 -14.89 -0.29 5.59
N LEU A 112 -14.92 0.72 4.73
CA LEU A 112 -15.71 0.72 3.51
C LEU A 112 -15.16 -0.25 2.45
N TYR A 113 -13.84 -0.35 2.31
CA TYR A 113 -13.22 -1.35 1.43
C TYR A 113 -13.67 -2.78 1.79
N ASN A 114 -13.55 -3.20 3.05
CA ASN A 114 -13.93 -4.56 3.42
C ASN A 114 -15.43 -4.78 3.47
N LEU A 115 -16.21 -3.76 3.83
CA LEU A 115 -17.66 -3.84 3.74
C LEU A 115 -18.09 -4.12 2.29
N LEU A 116 -17.56 -3.36 1.33
CA LEU A 116 -17.86 -3.58 -0.09
C LEU A 116 -17.27 -4.91 -0.59
N LEU A 117 -16.07 -5.31 -0.17
CA LEU A 117 -15.51 -6.62 -0.50
C LEU A 117 -16.43 -7.75 -0.05
N ASN A 118 -16.85 -7.74 1.22
CA ASN A 118 -17.76 -8.72 1.78
C ASN A 118 -19.12 -8.72 1.06
N ILE A 119 -19.68 -7.54 0.75
CA ILE A 119 -20.92 -7.42 -0.03
C ILE A 119 -20.73 -8.02 -1.43
N GLY A 120 -19.62 -7.73 -2.09
CA GLY A 120 -19.30 -8.27 -3.41
C GLY A 120 -19.24 -9.80 -3.42
N GLU A 121 -18.62 -10.39 -2.39
CA GLU A 121 -18.49 -11.84 -2.22
C GLU A 121 -19.83 -12.55 -1.96
N THR A 122 -20.86 -11.86 -1.47
CA THR A 122 -22.21 -12.47 -1.37
C THR A 122 -22.75 -12.94 -2.72
N SER A 123 -22.32 -12.31 -3.82
CA SER A 123 -22.83 -12.54 -5.17
C SER A 123 -21.79 -13.12 -6.13
N MET A 124 -20.54 -13.25 -5.69
CA MET A 124 -19.39 -13.65 -6.51
C MET A 124 -18.62 -14.77 -5.81
N THR A 125 -17.96 -15.63 -6.59
CA THR A 125 -17.11 -16.66 -5.99
C THR A 125 -15.82 -16.04 -5.42
N PRO A 126 -15.15 -16.71 -4.47
CA PRO A 126 -13.84 -16.25 -3.97
C PRO A 126 -12.81 -16.03 -5.08
N SER A 127 -12.76 -16.97 -6.05
CA SER A 127 -11.84 -16.89 -7.19
C SER A 127 -12.14 -15.68 -8.08
N ALA A 128 -13.41 -15.44 -8.40
CA ALA A 128 -13.82 -14.29 -9.20
C ALA A 128 -13.53 -12.97 -8.46
N SER A 129 -13.82 -12.92 -7.16
CA SER A 129 -13.62 -11.73 -6.33
C SER A 129 -12.15 -11.34 -6.22
N CYS A 130 -11.26 -12.31 -6.05
CA CYS A 130 -9.82 -12.10 -6.05
C CYS A 130 -9.30 -11.54 -7.38
N LEU A 131 -9.73 -12.12 -8.51
CA LEU A 131 -9.33 -11.65 -9.84
C LEU A 131 -9.77 -10.20 -10.10
N ILE A 132 -10.98 -9.84 -9.69
CA ILE A 132 -11.44 -8.45 -9.77
C ILE A 132 -10.61 -7.55 -8.85
N ASN A 133 -10.37 -7.98 -7.61
CA ASN A 133 -9.57 -7.24 -6.61
C ASN A 133 -8.13 -6.95 -7.10
N CYS A 134 -7.53 -7.85 -7.87
CA CYS A 134 -6.21 -7.63 -8.45
C CYS A 134 -6.14 -6.43 -9.39
N THR A 135 -7.27 -5.90 -9.88
CA THR A 135 -7.27 -4.68 -10.71
C THR A 135 -7.09 -3.38 -9.93
N ALA A 136 -7.01 -3.41 -8.59
CA ALA A 136 -6.74 -2.24 -7.75
C ALA A 136 -5.56 -1.35 -8.21
N PRO A 137 -4.40 -1.89 -8.66
CA PRO A 137 -3.28 -1.07 -9.16
C PRO A 137 -3.63 -0.23 -10.39
N ILE A 138 -4.60 -0.65 -11.20
CA ILE A 138 -5.08 0.11 -12.37
C ILE A 138 -5.76 1.39 -11.89
N PHE A 139 -6.65 1.29 -10.91
CA PHE A 139 -7.27 2.45 -10.27
C PHE A 139 -6.23 3.35 -9.59
N ALA A 140 -5.20 2.77 -8.94
CA ALA A 140 -4.11 3.55 -8.36
C ALA A 140 -3.34 4.34 -9.42
N ALA A 141 -3.09 3.75 -10.59
CA ALA A 141 -2.43 4.44 -11.71
C ALA A 141 -3.31 5.58 -12.27
N PHE A 142 -4.61 5.38 -12.39
CA PHE A 142 -5.56 6.43 -12.79
C PHE A 142 -5.58 7.59 -11.80
N LEU A 143 -5.62 7.30 -10.51
CA LEU A 143 -5.55 8.32 -9.46
C LEU A 143 -4.20 9.05 -9.47
N GLY A 144 -3.10 8.35 -9.79
CA GLY A 144 -1.78 8.96 -10.01
C GLY A 144 -1.78 10.00 -11.13
N ILE A 145 -2.48 9.74 -12.25
CA ILE A 145 -2.63 10.74 -13.33
C ILE A 145 -3.34 12.00 -12.81
N ILE A 146 -4.44 11.81 -12.09
CA ILE A 146 -5.31 12.92 -11.64
C ILE A 146 -4.63 13.76 -10.55
N PHE A 147 -4.10 13.11 -9.51
CA PHE A 147 -3.58 13.78 -8.32
C PHE A 147 -2.09 14.08 -8.39
N CYS A 148 -1.31 13.21 -9.04
CA CYS A 148 0.15 13.30 -9.09
C CYS A 148 0.66 13.87 -10.42
N LYS A 149 -0.22 14.09 -11.41
CA LYS A 149 0.11 14.55 -12.76
C LYS A 149 1.07 13.61 -13.49
N ASP A 150 0.94 12.33 -13.18
CA ASP A 150 1.68 11.26 -13.82
C ASP A 150 1.14 10.98 -15.24
N HIS A 151 1.95 10.32 -16.07
CA HIS A 151 1.53 9.91 -17.41
C HIS A 151 1.59 8.39 -17.56
N LEU A 152 0.44 7.78 -17.87
CA LEU A 152 0.39 6.40 -18.32
C LEU A 152 1.08 6.26 -19.68
N THR A 153 1.90 5.23 -19.81
CA THR A 153 2.47 4.85 -21.11
C THR A 153 1.38 4.19 -21.97
N LEU A 154 1.61 4.10 -23.29
CA LEU A 154 0.70 3.37 -24.19
C LEU A 154 0.45 1.93 -23.70
N TRP A 155 1.48 1.27 -23.17
CA TRP A 155 1.39 -0.06 -22.58
C TRP A 155 0.53 -0.08 -21.30
N GLY A 156 0.62 0.97 -20.49
CA GLY A 156 -0.26 1.18 -19.34
C GLY A 156 -1.73 1.22 -19.73
N TRP A 157 -2.08 1.97 -20.79
CA TRP A 157 -3.45 2.04 -21.31
C TRP A 157 -3.93 0.72 -21.92
N ILE A 158 -3.10 0.06 -22.73
CA ILE A 158 -3.43 -1.23 -23.33
C ILE A 158 -3.66 -2.26 -22.23
N GLY A 159 -2.72 -2.39 -21.29
CA GLY A 159 -2.82 -3.35 -20.20
C GLY A 159 -4.02 -3.11 -19.29
N ALA A 160 -4.31 -1.85 -18.95
CA ALA A 160 -5.50 -1.48 -18.20
C ALA A 160 -6.79 -1.88 -18.93
N SER A 161 -6.87 -1.62 -20.24
CA SER A 161 -8.03 -1.96 -21.06
C SER A 161 -8.23 -3.47 -21.17
N VAL A 162 -7.14 -4.22 -21.38
CA VAL A 162 -7.14 -5.69 -21.42
C VAL A 162 -7.60 -6.26 -20.07
N ALA A 163 -7.07 -5.76 -18.96
CA ALA A 163 -7.43 -6.24 -17.63
C ALA A 163 -8.91 -5.96 -17.29
N LEU A 164 -9.41 -4.77 -17.60
CA LEU A 164 -10.84 -4.44 -17.42
C LEU A 164 -11.74 -5.30 -18.33
N GLY A 165 -11.31 -5.62 -19.56
CA GLY A 165 -11.99 -6.58 -20.42
C GLY A 165 -12.03 -7.99 -19.82
N GLY A 166 -10.93 -8.44 -19.21
CA GLY A 166 -10.87 -9.69 -18.46
C GLY A 166 -11.84 -9.72 -17.28
N VAL A 167 -11.95 -8.61 -16.52
CA VAL A 167 -12.93 -8.48 -15.44
C VAL A 167 -14.36 -8.62 -15.96
N ALA A 168 -14.69 -8.05 -17.11
CA ALA A 168 -16.02 -8.21 -17.70
C ALA A 168 -16.34 -9.68 -18.02
N ILE A 169 -15.36 -10.45 -18.52
CA ILE A 169 -15.52 -11.89 -18.78
C ILE A 169 -15.72 -12.66 -17.47
N VAL A 170 -14.93 -12.36 -16.43
CA VAL A 170 -15.09 -12.96 -15.09
C VAL A 170 -16.47 -12.65 -14.52
N ALA A 171 -16.93 -11.40 -14.63
CA ALA A 171 -18.24 -10.97 -14.16
C ALA A 171 -19.40 -11.72 -14.86
N MET A 172 -19.27 -11.98 -16.17
CA MET A 172 -20.26 -12.71 -16.96
C MET A 172 -20.22 -14.23 -16.74
N SER A 173 -19.20 -14.74 -16.07
CA SER A 173 -19.04 -16.19 -15.87
C SER A 173 -20.08 -16.80 -14.92
N ASN A 174 -20.75 -15.97 -14.10
CA ASN A 174 -21.81 -16.36 -13.18
C ASN A 174 -23.22 -16.38 -13.79
N GLY A 175 -23.38 -16.09 -15.10
CA GLY A 175 -24.66 -16.17 -15.81
C GLY A 175 -24.93 -15.02 -16.78
N ALA A 176 -26.14 -14.97 -17.32
CA ALA A 176 -26.55 -13.92 -18.28
C ALA A 176 -26.44 -12.51 -17.68
N VAL A 177 -26.18 -11.50 -18.53
CA VAL A 177 -26.07 -10.09 -18.09
C VAL A 177 -27.44 -9.62 -17.61
N SER A 178 -27.57 -9.42 -16.30
CA SER A 178 -28.76 -8.87 -15.64
C SER A 178 -28.32 -7.89 -14.56
N ALA A 179 -29.22 -6.98 -14.15
CA ALA A 179 -28.91 -5.97 -13.14
C ALA A 179 -28.48 -6.60 -11.79
N SER A 180 -29.07 -7.75 -11.42
CA SER A 180 -28.67 -8.51 -10.23
C SER A 180 -27.26 -9.10 -10.36
N ASN A 181 -26.87 -9.57 -11.56
CA ASN A 181 -25.58 -10.21 -11.78
C ASN A 181 -24.42 -9.19 -11.87
N LEU A 182 -24.71 -7.93 -12.21
CA LEU A 182 -23.70 -6.86 -12.27
C LEU A 182 -23.41 -6.19 -10.91
N GLN A 183 -24.27 -6.37 -9.91
CA GLN A 183 -24.12 -5.72 -8.61
C GLN A 183 -22.81 -6.12 -7.92
N GLY A 184 -22.52 -7.43 -7.82
CA GLY A 184 -21.29 -7.94 -7.18
C GLY A 184 -20.01 -7.39 -7.81
N PRO A 185 -19.79 -7.53 -9.13
CA PRO A 185 -18.59 -7.04 -9.81
C PRO A 185 -18.41 -5.52 -9.69
N LEU A 186 -19.49 -4.74 -9.80
CA LEU A 186 -19.42 -3.28 -9.65
C LEU A 186 -19.05 -2.87 -8.22
N VAL A 187 -19.61 -3.55 -7.22
CA VAL A 187 -19.28 -3.33 -5.80
C VAL A 187 -17.80 -3.68 -5.54
N LEU A 188 -17.29 -4.76 -6.13
CA LEU A 188 -15.87 -5.13 -6.04
C LEU A 188 -14.96 -4.14 -6.77
N LEU A 189 -15.35 -3.62 -7.92
CA LEU A 189 -14.58 -2.56 -8.60
C LEU A 189 -14.57 -1.27 -7.78
N LEU A 190 -15.67 -0.95 -7.10
CA LEU A 190 -15.72 0.16 -6.17
C LEU A 190 -14.78 -0.07 -4.97
N SER A 191 -14.73 -1.28 -4.42
CA SER A 191 -13.77 -1.62 -3.36
C SER A 191 -12.31 -1.46 -3.85
N CYS A 192 -12.01 -1.90 -5.08
CA CYS A 192 -10.71 -1.68 -5.74
C CYS A 192 -10.34 -0.19 -5.84
N PHE A 193 -11.32 0.65 -6.19
CA PHE A 193 -11.13 2.09 -6.26
C PHE A 193 -10.83 2.71 -4.89
N LEU A 194 -11.53 2.27 -3.85
CA LEU A 194 -11.30 2.76 -2.48
C LEU A 194 -9.93 2.34 -1.93
N THR A 195 -9.54 1.08 -2.14
CA THR A 195 -8.20 0.62 -1.73
C THR A 195 -7.11 1.38 -2.47
N ALA A 196 -7.32 1.75 -3.74
CA ALA A 196 -6.39 2.59 -4.48
C ALA A 196 -6.24 4.00 -3.85
N ILE A 197 -7.34 4.66 -3.47
CA ILE A 197 -7.29 5.94 -2.73
C ILE A 197 -6.54 5.76 -1.39
N PHE A 198 -6.89 4.73 -0.64
CA PHE A 198 -6.22 4.38 0.61
C PHE A 198 -4.71 4.20 0.42
N THR A 199 -4.27 3.51 -0.62
CA THR A 199 -2.85 3.26 -0.87
C THR A 199 -2.05 4.55 -1.11
N LEU A 200 -2.66 5.55 -1.72
CA LEU A 200 -2.06 6.88 -1.89
C LEU A 200 -2.00 7.66 -0.58
N LEU A 201 -3.08 7.62 0.22
CA LEU A 201 -3.18 8.36 1.48
C LEU A 201 -2.33 7.74 2.60
N GLN A 202 -2.12 6.43 2.61
CA GLN A 202 -1.31 5.76 3.63
C GLN A 202 0.18 6.04 3.48
N HIS A 203 0.66 6.31 2.26
CA HIS A 203 2.10 6.37 1.97
C HIS A 203 2.85 7.42 2.82
N PRO A 204 2.37 8.69 2.96
CA PRO A 204 2.99 9.66 3.85
C PRO A 204 2.93 9.30 5.34
N LEU A 205 1.91 8.54 5.77
CA LEU A 205 1.77 8.09 7.15
C LEU A 205 2.84 7.05 7.48
N ILE A 206 3.03 6.07 6.60
CA ILE A 206 4.05 5.02 6.72
C ILE A 206 5.45 5.64 6.78
N GLN A 207 5.76 6.62 5.93
CA GLN A 207 7.06 7.30 5.95
C GLN A 207 7.33 8.03 7.27
N ARG A 208 6.28 8.55 7.91
CA ARG A 208 6.41 9.41 9.09
C ARG A 208 6.38 8.65 10.40
N TYR A 209 5.48 7.68 10.52
CA TYR A 209 5.21 6.94 11.75
C TYR A 209 5.66 5.48 11.66
N GLY A 210 6.22 5.06 10.53
CA GLY A 210 6.55 3.66 10.28
C GLY A 210 5.33 2.80 9.96
N PRO A 211 5.56 1.62 9.37
CA PRO A 211 4.51 0.78 8.83
C PRO A 211 3.56 0.21 9.88
N MET A 212 4.11 -0.39 10.95
CA MET A 212 3.32 -1.06 11.99
C MET A 212 2.48 -0.09 12.82
N CYS A 213 3.06 1.05 13.21
CA CYS A 213 2.33 2.07 13.96
C CYS A 213 1.23 2.69 13.10
N SER A 214 1.51 2.96 11.82
CA SER A 214 0.50 3.45 10.90
C SER A 214 -0.65 2.46 10.75
N LEU A 215 -0.34 1.17 10.55
CA LEU A 215 -1.34 0.11 10.45
C LEU A 215 -2.23 0.05 11.69
N ALA A 216 -1.64 0.05 12.89
CA ALA A 216 -2.39 -0.04 14.14
C ALA A 216 -3.37 1.13 14.32
N TRP A 217 -2.94 2.37 14.04
CA TRP A 217 -3.83 3.53 14.08
C TRP A 217 -4.93 3.46 13.01
N ILE A 218 -4.58 3.12 11.76
CA ILE A 218 -5.56 3.02 10.66
C ILE A 218 -6.61 1.95 10.97
N VAL A 219 -6.19 0.77 11.44
CA VAL A 219 -7.11 -0.31 11.85
C VAL A 219 -7.99 0.12 13.02
N LEU A 220 -7.44 0.85 14.00
CA LEU A 220 -8.23 1.37 15.12
C LEU A 220 -9.35 2.30 14.62
N PHE A 221 -9.04 3.25 13.74
CA PHE A 221 -10.07 4.12 13.15
C PHE A 221 -11.07 3.36 12.28
N GLY A 222 -10.60 2.38 11.50
CA GLY A 222 -11.49 1.52 10.70
C GLY A 222 -12.44 0.72 11.58
N THR A 223 -11.95 0.17 12.69
CA THR A 223 -12.73 -0.56 13.69
C THR A 223 -13.78 0.36 14.32
N LEU A 224 -13.42 1.59 14.67
CA LEU A 224 -14.39 2.58 15.17
C LEU A 224 -15.49 2.86 14.16
N CYS A 225 -15.18 2.97 12.87
CA CYS A 225 -16.19 3.15 11.82
C CYS A 225 -17.12 1.92 11.67
N LEU A 226 -16.57 0.71 11.84
CA LEU A 226 -17.34 -0.54 11.77
C LEU A 226 -18.08 -0.88 13.07
N SER A 227 -17.85 -0.15 14.16
CA SER A 227 -18.38 -0.47 15.49
C SER A 227 -19.91 -0.47 15.55
N ILE A 228 -20.59 0.19 14.61
CA ILE A 228 -22.06 0.18 14.50
C ILE A 228 -22.64 -1.22 14.24
N TRP A 229 -21.90 -2.10 13.55
CA TRP A 229 -22.31 -3.50 13.31
C TRP A 229 -21.76 -4.48 14.34
N LEU A 230 -20.97 -4.01 15.32
CA LEU A 230 -20.35 -4.90 16.29
C LEU A 230 -21.38 -5.56 17.23
N PRO A 231 -22.40 -4.86 17.77
CA PRO A 231 -23.40 -5.49 18.62
C PRO A 231 -24.19 -6.59 17.88
N SER A 232 -24.64 -6.33 16.65
CA SER A 232 -25.34 -7.33 15.83
C SER A 232 -24.41 -8.48 15.46
N GLY A 233 -23.16 -8.21 15.12
CA GLY A 233 -22.18 -9.24 14.78
C GLY A 233 -21.86 -10.18 15.94
N ILE A 234 -21.78 -9.66 17.18
CA ILE A 234 -21.61 -10.52 18.37
C ILE A 234 -22.80 -11.45 18.52
N VAL A 235 -24.03 -10.97 18.29
CA VAL A 235 -25.25 -11.79 18.37
C VAL A 235 -25.25 -12.86 17.27
N GLU A 236 -24.92 -12.51 16.03
CA GLU A 236 -24.82 -13.48 14.91
C GLU A 236 -23.81 -14.58 15.20
N LEU A 237 -22.70 -14.24 15.84
CA LEU A 237 -21.65 -15.22 16.18
C LEU A 237 -22.16 -16.36 17.07
N TYR A 238 -23.20 -16.12 17.88
CA TYR A 238 -23.86 -17.15 18.70
C TYR A 238 -24.84 -18.03 17.91
N HIS A 239 -25.32 -17.56 16.76
CA HIS A 239 -26.31 -18.26 15.93
C HIS A 239 -25.68 -19.04 14.77
N VAL A 240 -24.48 -18.67 14.34
CA VAL A 240 -23.71 -19.39 13.32
C VAL A 240 -22.97 -20.60 13.90
N PRO A 241 -22.59 -21.59 13.07
CA PRO A 241 -21.79 -22.72 13.50
C PRO A 241 -20.49 -22.29 14.22
N PRO A 242 -20.03 -23.00 15.28
CA PRO A 242 -18.81 -22.62 16.01
C PRO A 242 -17.53 -22.56 15.14
N LYS A 243 -17.49 -23.32 14.04
CA LYS A 243 -16.41 -23.25 13.04
C LYS A 243 -16.26 -21.86 12.41
N THR A 244 -17.33 -21.08 12.32
CA THR A 244 -17.33 -19.74 11.71
C THR A 244 -16.50 -18.78 12.54
N PHE A 245 -16.46 -18.93 13.87
CA PHE A 245 -15.56 -18.17 14.73
C PHE A 245 -14.10 -18.38 14.36
N LEU A 246 -13.70 -19.61 14.00
CA LEU A 246 -12.33 -19.89 13.53
C LEU A 246 -12.03 -19.18 12.21
N ASN A 247 -13.00 -19.07 11.30
CA ASN A 247 -12.85 -18.31 10.05
C ASN A 247 -12.66 -16.82 10.35
N VAL A 248 -13.49 -16.24 11.23
CA VAL A 248 -13.39 -14.82 11.63
C VAL A 248 -12.07 -14.54 12.34
N LEU A 249 -11.65 -15.43 13.25
CA LEU A 249 -10.36 -15.33 13.93
C LEU A 249 -9.19 -15.46 12.96
N GLY A 250 -9.30 -16.38 11.99
CA GLY A 250 -8.36 -16.54 10.89
C GLY A 250 -8.23 -15.25 10.07
N LEU A 251 -9.35 -14.63 9.69
CA LEU A 251 -9.38 -13.34 8.99
C LEU A 251 -8.76 -12.20 9.81
N ALA A 252 -8.97 -12.19 11.12
CA ALA A 252 -8.39 -11.18 12.00
C ALA A 252 -6.86 -11.33 12.08
N ILE A 253 -6.35 -12.55 12.28
CA ILE A 253 -4.91 -12.78 12.51
C ILE A 253 -4.14 -12.77 11.20
N PHE A 254 -4.56 -13.56 10.21
CA PHE A 254 -3.79 -13.79 8.99
C PHE A 254 -3.79 -12.56 8.07
N PRO A 255 -4.87 -12.23 7.32
CA PRO A 255 -4.79 -11.12 6.37
C PRO A 255 -4.68 -9.75 7.06
N SER A 256 -5.33 -9.57 8.22
CA SER A 256 -5.46 -8.24 8.83
C SER A 256 -4.25 -7.82 9.68
N VAL A 257 -3.61 -8.75 10.39
CA VAL A 257 -2.41 -8.46 11.18
C VAL A 257 -1.15 -8.91 10.44
N LEU A 258 -0.99 -10.22 10.21
CA LEU A 258 0.23 -10.79 9.63
C LEU A 258 0.45 -10.37 8.17
N GLY A 259 -0.61 -10.34 7.38
CA GLY A 259 -0.59 -9.95 5.97
C GLY A 259 -0.12 -8.51 5.81
N TYR A 260 -0.79 -7.55 6.45
CA TYR A 260 -0.38 -6.14 6.39
C TYR A 260 0.99 -5.88 7.04
N ALA A 261 1.34 -6.59 8.11
CA ALA A 261 2.67 -6.55 8.71
C ALA A 261 3.76 -6.99 7.71
N CYS A 262 3.56 -8.13 7.04
CA CYS A 262 4.50 -8.63 6.04
C CYS A 262 4.54 -7.75 4.81
N TRP A 263 3.39 -7.30 4.30
CA TRP A 263 3.27 -6.36 3.18
C TRP A 263 4.11 -5.12 3.42
N SER A 264 3.89 -4.46 4.56
CA SER A 264 4.55 -3.20 4.87
C SER A 264 6.07 -3.35 5.10
N SER A 265 6.49 -4.48 5.70
CA SER A 265 7.90 -4.87 5.81
C SER A 265 8.52 -5.14 4.43
N LEU A 266 7.84 -5.89 3.56
CA LEU A 266 8.31 -6.22 2.21
C LEU A 266 8.41 -5.00 1.32
N VAL A 267 7.44 -4.07 1.37
CA VAL A 267 7.51 -2.78 0.68
C VAL A 267 8.73 -1.99 1.15
N GLY A 268 9.04 -1.99 2.45
CA GLY A 268 10.23 -1.33 3.00
C GLY A 268 11.56 -2.02 2.65
N LYS A 269 11.58 -3.32 2.34
CA LYS A 269 12.80 -4.07 1.99
C LYS A 269 13.05 -4.15 0.48
N LEU A 270 12.00 -4.42 -0.29
CA LEU A 270 12.06 -4.67 -1.73
C LEU A 270 11.75 -3.43 -2.56
N GLY A 271 11.16 -2.40 -1.94
CA GLY A 271 10.52 -1.28 -2.63
C GLY A 271 9.10 -1.65 -3.09
N ALA A 272 8.24 -0.64 -3.21
CA ALA A 272 6.83 -0.82 -3.57
C ALA A 272 6.65 -1.55 -4.92
N ALA A 273 7.51 -1.28 -5.91
CA ALA A 273 7.46 -1.97 -7.19
C ALA A 273 7.68 -3.49 -7.02
N ASN A 274 8.81 -3.94 -6.49
CA ASN A 274 9.07 -5.37 -6.38
C ASN A 274 8.07 -6.09 -5.46
N ALA A 275 7.61 -5.43 -4.38
CA ALA A 275 6.58 -5.99 -3.51
C ALA A 275 5.25 -6.24 -4.25
N CYS A 276 4.82 -5.34 -5.13
CA CYS A 276 3.62 -5.55 -5.96
C CYS A 276 3.77 -6.71 -6.97
N ILE A 277 4.98 -7.20 -7.30
CA ILE A 277 5.14 -8.39 -8.15
C ILE A 277 4.66 -9.64 -7.40
N LEU A 278 4.86 -9.70 -6.08
CA LEU A 278 4.43 -10.84 -5.26
C LEU A 278 2.92 -11.05 -5.37
N LEU A 279 2.14 -9.97 -5.44
CA LEU A 279 0.67 -10.02 -5.54
C LEU A 279 0.15 -10.73 -6.79
N TYR A 280 0.96 -10.95 -7.82
CA TYR A 280 0.56 -11.78 -8.97
C TYR A 280 0.42 -13.27 -8.59
N GLY A 281 1.01 -13.70 -7.46
CA GLY A 281 0.83 -15.03 -6.91
C GLY A 281 -0.46 -15.21 -6.10
N GLU A 282 -1.18 -14.13 -5.79
CA GLU A 282 -2.40 -14.16 -4.99
C GLU A 282 -3.56 -14.90 -5.70
N PRO A 283 -3.87 -14.64 -7.00
CA PRO A 283 -4.99 -15.33 -7.65
C PRO A 283 -4.82 -16.84 -7.78
N PRO A 284 -3.67 -17.38 -8.23
CA PRO A 284 -3.49 -18.83 -8.30
C PRO A 284 -3.67 -19.51 -6.94
N LEU A 285 -3.15 -18.91 -5.87
CA LEU A 285 -3.29 -19.46 -4.52
C LEU A 285 -4.72 -19.33 -3.99
N THR A 286 -5.42 -18.24 -4.32
CA THR A 286 -6.81 -18.07 -3.96
C THR A 286 -7.69 -19.09 -4.67
N ILE A 287 -7.48 -19.31 -5.96
CA ILE A 287 -8.19 -20.33 -6.74
C ILE A 287 -7.99 -21.72 -6.12
N ILE A 288 -6.74 -22.13 -5.87
CA ILE A 288 -6.43 -23.43 -5.28
C ILE A 288 -7.11 -23.58 -3.92
N SER A 289 -6.93 -22.61 -3.02
CA SER A 289 -7.51 -22.67 -1.68
C SER A 289 -9.05 -22.63 -1.70
N SER A 290 -9.66 -21.90 -2.63
CA SER A 290 -11.12 -21.79 -2.73
C SER A 290 -11.78 -23.07 -3.22
N ILE A 291 -11.13 -23.82 -4.13
CA ILE A 291 -11.59 -25.16 -4.54
C ILE A 291 -11.65 -26.08 -3.32
N PHE A 292 -10.58 -26.11 -2.51
CA PHE A 292 -10.51 -27.01 -1.36
C PHE A 292 -11.40 -26.60 -0.18
N LEU A 293 -11.49 -25.30 0.13
CA LEU A 293 -12.18 -24.80 1.32
C LEU A 293 -13.67 -24.55 1.08
N THR A 294 -14.02 -23.96 -0.05
CA THR A 294 -15.40 -23.51 -0.34
C THR A 294 -16.13 -24.35 -1.37
N GLY A 295 -15.43 -25.30 -2.00
CA GLY A 295 -15.95 -26.08 -3.13
C GLY A 295 -16.16 -25.21 -4.37
N ASP A 296 -15.33 -24.18 -4.56
CA ASP A 296 -15.48 -23.22 -5.67
C ASP A 296 -15.34 -23.91 -7.02
N GLN A 297 -16.30 -23.69 -7.92
CA GLN A 297 -16.30 -24.30 -9.25
C GLN A 297 -15.69 -23.34 -10.26
N LEU A 298 -14.53 -23.71 -10.79
CA LEU A 298 -13.87 -22.96 -11.85
C LEU A 298 -14.63 -23.10 -13.16
N THR A 299 -15.38 -22.07 -13.53
CA THR A 299 -15.96 -21.96 -14.86
C THR A 299 -14.89 -21.57 -15.89
N LEU A 300 -15.13 -21.90 -17.15
CA LEU A 300 -14.24 -21.51 -18.24
C LEU A 300 -14.09 -19.98 -18.34
N GLY A 301 -15.15 -19.23 -18.01
CA GLY A 301 -15.11 -17.76 -17.95
C GLY A 301 -14.14 -17.23 -16.89
N ILE A 302 -14.06 -17.85 -15.70
CA ILE A 302 -13.08 -17.47 -14.66
C ILE A 302 -11.65 -17.73 -15.14
N VAL A 303 -11.40 -18.88 -15.79
CA VAL A 303 -10.07 -19.24 -16.27
C VAL A 303 -9.61 -18.30 -17.40
N ILE A 304 -10.45 -18.10 -18.41
CA ILE A 304 -10.14 -17.23 -19.56
C ILE A 304 -10.03 -15.77 -19.09
N GLY A 305 -11.06 -15.28 -18.39
CA GLY A 305 -11.10 -13.91 -17.89
C GLY A 305 -9.96 -13.63 -16.93
N GLY A 306 -9.66 -14.54 -16.01
CA GLY A 306 -8.55 -14.42 -15.06
C GLY A 306 -7.19 -14.37 -15.74
N THR A 307 -6.97 -15.20 -16.77
CA THR A 307 -5.73 -15.17 -17.58
C THR A 307 -5.57 -13.82 -18.28
N ILE A 308 -6.67 -13.27 -18.82
CA ILE A 308 -6.70 -11.96 -19.46
C ILE A 308 -6.42 -10.86 -18.44
N VAL A 309 -7.01 -10.91 -17.24
CA VAL A 309 -6.73 -9.95 -16.15
C VAL A 309 -5.25 -9.94 -15.81
N LEU A 310 -4.66 -11.10 -15.51
CA LEU A 310 -3.26 -11.21 -15.10
C LEU A 310 -2.31 -10.74 -16.20
N THR A 311 -2.60 -11.10 -17.45
CA THR A 311 -1.81 -10.68 -18.61
C THR A 311 -1.94 -9.17 -18.84
N GLY A 312 -3.15 -8.62 -18.76
CA GLY A 312 -3.38 -7.18 -18.87
C GLY A 312 -2.63 -6.38 -17.80
N MET A 313 -2.65 -6.84 -16.55
CA MET A 313 -1.88 -6.23 -15.46
C MET A 313 -0.37 -6.30 -15.71
N PHE A 314 0.13 -7.46 -16.15
CA PHE A 314 1.53 -7.64 -16.48
C PHE A 314 1.96 -6.69 -17.61
N VAL A 315 1.16 -6.59 -18.67
CA VAL A 315 1.37 -5.67 -19.81
C VAL A 315 1.36 -4.21 -19.37
N ALA A 316 0.41 -3.82 -18.51
CA ALA A 316 0.32 -2.46 -17.96
C ALA A 316 1.61 -2.04 -17.22
N ARG A 317 2.38 -3.03 -16.78
CA ARG A 317 3.60 -2.85 -16.01
C ARG A 317 4.89 -2.86 -16.82
N LEU A 318 4.88 -3.37 -18.07
CA LEU A 318 6.08 -3.50 -18.90
C LEU A 318 6.82 -2.17 -19.11
N ARG A 319 6.10 -1.05 -19.11
CA ARG A 319 6.69 0.30 -19.11
C ARG A 319 6.07 1.14 -18.00
N PRO A 320 6.76 1.31 -16.87
CA PRO A 320 6.27 2.10 -15.75
C PRO A 320 5.85 3.50 -16.19
N VAL A 321 4.87 4.04 -15.47
CA VAL A 321 4.45 5.44 -15.55
C VAL A 321 5.68 6.35 -15.62
N ARG A 322 5.76 7.17 -16.66
CA ARG A 322 6.85 8.15 -16.79
C ARG A 322 6.42 9.36 -15.98
N ASN A 323 7.11 9.63 -14.87
CA ASN A 323 6.92 10.89 -14.15
C ASN A 323 7.00 12.03 -15.16
N ALA A 324 6.01 12.92 -15.16
CA ALA A 324 6.13 14.16 -15.92
C ALA A 324 7.45 14.81 -15.51
N PRO A 325 8.27 15.33 -16.45
CA PRO A 325 9.43 16.11 -16.07
C PRO A 325 8.89 17.37 -15.38
N ILE A 326 8.75 17.31 -14.05
CA ILE A 326 8.55 18.48 -13.22
C ILE A 326 9.71 19.37 -13.62
N LEU A 327 9.39 20.48 -14.30
CA LEU A 327 10.32 21.46 -14.82
C LEU A 327 11.55 21.48 -13.91
N ARG A 328 12.63 20.85 -14.40
CA ARG A 328 13.92 20.82 -13.75
C ARG A 328 14.26 22.28 -13.56
N ARG A 329 13.91 22.84 -12.38
CA ARG A 329 14.12 24.25 -12.07
C ARG A 329 15.59 24.41 -12.32
N LYS A 330 15.94 25.10 -13.41
CA LYS A 330 17.34 25.33 -13.79
C LYS A 330 17.96 25.79 -12.50
N ARG A 331 18.83 24.97 -11.92
CA ARG A 331 19.69 25.35 -10.82
C ARG A 331 20.54 26.42 -11.46
N THR A 332 20.03 27.65 -11.50
CA THR A 332 20.74 28.82 -11.95
C THR A 332 21.92 28.86 -11.00
N LYS A 333 23.06 28.39 -11.51
CA LYS A 333 24.35 28.73 -10.96
C LYS A 333 24.42 30.26 -11.01
N LYS A 334 23.83 30.93 -10.03
CA LYS A 334 24.37 32.20 -9.56
C LYS A 334 25.73 31.82 -8.98
N LYS A 335 26.73 31.73 -9.87
CA LYS A 335 28.11 32.03 -9.51
C LYS A 335 28.01 33.41 -8.87
N LYS A 336 27.97 33.47 -7.54
CA LYS A 336 28.44 34.66 -6.84
C LYS A 336 29.89 34.77 -7.26
N HIS A 337 30.14 35.61 -8.27
CA HIS A 337 31.44 36.22 -8.49
C HIS A 337 31.79 36.90 -7.18
N PHE A 338 32.54 36.21 -6.32
CA PHE A 338 33.30 36.86 -5.28
C PHE A 338 34.40 37.62 -6.02
N ARG A 339 34.12 38.87 -6.41
CA ARG A 339 35.17 39.82 -6.74
C ARG A 339 35.91 40.12 -5.44
N PRO A 340 37.24 40.01 -5.37
CA PRO A 340 37.97 40.62 -4.29
C PRO A 340 37.86 42.13 -4.49
N PHE A 341 37.18 42.81 -3.58
CA PHE A 341 37.25 44.26 -3.48
C PHE A 341 38.67 44.60 -3.03
N HIS A 342 39.46 45.16 -3.93
CA HIS A 342 40.70 45.82 -3.58
C HIS A 342 40.42 47.28 -3.23
N ASN A 343 41.07 47.72 -2.15
CA ASN A 343 41.36 49.09 -1.75
C ASN A 343 40.19 50.01 -1.38
N HIS A 344 40.02 50.21 -0.07
CA HIS A 344 40.10 51.58 0.44
C HIS A 344 40.90 51.63 1.74
N LYS A 345 41.81 52.60 1.76
CA LYS A 345 42.69 53.04 2.83
C LYS A 345 41.90 53.47 4.07
N ASN A 346 42.62 53.51 5.19
CA ASN A 346 42.31 54.16 6.48
C ASN A 346 41.86 53.21 7.60
N CYS A 347 42.85 52.69 8.33
CA CYS A 347 42.75 52.46 9.76
C CYS A 347 44.08 52.89 10.40
N HIS A 348 44.08 54.09 10.96
CA HIS A 348 45.03 54.50 11.99
C HIS A 348 44.65 53.77 13.28
N SER A 349 45.44 52.78 13.71
CA SER A 349 45.71 52.53 15.13
C SER A 349 46.87 51.53 15.26
N PRO A 350 47.78 51.72 16.23
CA PRO A 350 49.05 50.99 16.29
C PRO A 350 48.95 49.80 17.26
N ASP A 351 48.26 48.72 16.89
CA ASP A 351 48.36 47.47 17.69
C ASP A 351 47.96 46.25 16.86
N CYS A 352 48.89 45.77 16.04
CA CYS A 352 48.79 44.41 15.48
C CYS A 352 50.17 43.89 15.05
N LYS A 353 51.04 43.63 16.02
CA LYS A 353 52.25 42.81 15.84
C LYS A 353 52.09 41.51 16.63
N ARG A 354 52.55 40.42 16.01
CA ARG A 354 52.73 39.04 16.52
C ARG A 354 51.54 38.11 16.35
N ALA A 355 51.61 37.24 15.34
CA ALA A 355 51.78 35.78 15.54
C ALA A 355 51.71 35.05 14.18
N HIS A 356 52.84 34.51 13.73
CA HIS A 356 52.90 33.44 12.73
C HIS A 356 53.29 32.14 13.44
N PRO A 357 52.66 31.00 13.09
CA PRO A 357 53.37 29.72 13.11
C PRO A 357 53.36 29.02 11.73
N PRO A 358 54.28 28.07 11.49
CA PRO A 358 54.70 27.68 10.15
C PRO A 358 53.97 26.45 9.55
N LYS A 359 54.08 26.34 8.23
CA LYS A 359 53.56 25.27 7.34
C LYS A 359 54.08 23.87 7.69
N ARG A 360 53.19 22.87 7.73
CA ARG A 360 53.55 21.43 7.77
C ARG A 360 53.31 20.77 6.41
N LYS A 361 54.36 20.11 5.90
CA LYS A 361 54.46 19.41 4.59
C LYS A 361 53.59 18.14 4.54
N GLN A 362 53.03 17.84 3.36
CA GLN A 362 52.43 16.54 2.99
C GLN A 362 53.51 15.48 2.73
N PRO A 363 53.29 14.18 3.03
CA PRO A 363 54.09 13.09 2.49
C PRO A 363 53.44 12.42 1.26
N SER A 364 54.31 12.12 0.30
CA SER A 364 54.13 11.43 -0.98
C SER A 364 53.88 9.91 -0.87
N ARG A 365 53.15 9.35 -1.83
CA ARG A 365 52.94 7.90 -2.06
C ARG A 365 54.24 7.17 -2.46
N PRO A 366 54.41 5.88 -2.11
CA PRO A 366 55.41 5.01 -2.73
C PRO A 366 54.83 4.21 -3.93
N PRO A 367 55.69 3.75 -4.87
CA PRO A 367 55.29 3.03 -6.09
C PRO A 367 55.29 1.50 -5.92
N SER A 368 54.59 0.86 -6.86
CA SER A 368 54.41 -0.57 -7.09
C SER A 368 55.68 -1.28 -7.58
N GLY A 369 55.92 -2.51 -7.08
CA GLY A 369 56.85 -3.47 -7.68
C GLY A 369 57.07 -4.69 -6.78
N THR A 370 56.48 -5.82 -7.14
CA THR A 370 56.85 -7.17 -6.68
C THR A 370 57.87 -7.78 -7.65
N PRO A 371 58.74 -8.69 -7.17
CA PRO A 371 59.85 -9.26 -7.94
C PRO A 371 59.43 -10.14 -9.11
#